data_AF-A0A8J8AZ05-F1
#
_entry.id   AF-A0A8J8AZ05-F1
#
_cell.length_a   1.000
_cell.length_b   1.000
_cell.length_c   1.000
_cell.angle_alpha   90.00
_cell.angle_beta   90.00
_cell.angle_gamma   90.00
#
_symmetry.space_group_name_H-M   'P 1'
#
loop_
_entity.id
_entity.type
_entity.pdbx_description
1 polymer ?
#
loop_
_entity_poly.entity_id
_entity_poly.type
_entity_poly.pdbx_seq_one_letter_code
_entity_poly.pdbx_strand_id
1 'polypeptide(L)'
;RLGLPTPRYAHLPLVVDAAGRKLGKSLAALPVDPADPRPALAAAWRVLGQDPAVWARPGPLRDLLRTAAARFDMARVPPGPVAATGTAPAPAGSPPGPGLG
;
A
#
# COMPACT_ATOMS: atom_id res chain seq x y z
N ARG A 1 7.69 -0.47 38.02
CA ARG A 1 6.42 -0.62 37.24
C ARG A 1 5.86 0.79 37.03
N LEU A 2 5.60 1.22 35.79
CA LEU A 2 5.41 2.66 35.48
C LEU A 2 4.00 3.23 35.76
N GLY A 3 3.02 2.41 36.16
CA GLY A 3 1.69 2.90 36.60
C GLY A 3 0.82 3.56 35.52
N LEU A 4 1.17 3.44 34.23
CA LEU A 4 0.46 4.07 33.12
C LEU A 4 -0.61 3.16 32.50
N PRO A 5 -1.69 3.73 31.94
CA PRO A 5 -2.65 2.97 31.14
C PRO A 5 -1.96 2.33 29.93
N THR A 6 -2.29 1.07 29.64
CA THR A 6 -1.76 0.36 28.47
C THR A 6 -2.47 0.81 27.20
N PRO A 7 -1.77 1.30 26.17
CA PRO A 7 -2.39 1.71 24.93
C PRO A 7 -2.85 0.49 24.12
N ARG A 8 -3.80 0.73 23.21
CA ARG A 8 -4.22 -0.27 22.23
C ARG A 8 -3.25 -0.24 21.04
N TYR A 9 -2.74 -1.40 20.66
CA TYR A 9 -1.86 -1.55 19.49
C TYR A 9 -2.60 -2.21 18.34
N ALA A 10 -2.23 -1.83 17.12
CA ALA A 10 -2.71 -2.40 15.88
C ALA A 10 -1.50 -2.64 14.96
N HIS A 11 -1.41 -3.82 14.36
CA HIS A 11 -0.37 -4.15 13.40
C HIS A 11 -0.90 -3.94 11.98
N LEU A 12 -0.13 -3.23 11.16
CA LEU A 12 -0.45 -3.06 9.75
C LEU A 12 0.26 -4.13 8.91
N PRO A 13 -0.37 -4.58 7.81
CA PRO A 13 0.20 -5.59 6.94
C PRO A 13 1.49 -5.09 6.31
N LEU A 14 2.44 -6.00 6.17
CA LEU A 14 3.62 -5.74 5.40
C LEU A 14 3.33 -5.96 3.92
N VAL A 15 3.60 -4.96 3.08
CA VAL A 15 3.45 -5.12 1.64
C VAL A 15 4.67 -5.86 1.08
N VAL A 16 4.42 -6.93 0.33
CA VAL A 16 5.45 -7.78 -0.28
C VAL A 16 5.31 -7.80 -1.81
N ASP A 17 6.41 -8.10 -2.50
CA ASP A 17 6.38 -8.36 -3.94
C ASP A 17 5.73 -9.73 -4.25
N ALA A 18 5.58 -10.05 -5.54
CA ALA A 18 5.02 -11.31 -5.99
C ALA A 18 5.81 -12.56 -5.52
N ALA A 19 7.08 -12.39 -5.12
CA ALA A 19 7.93 -13.45 -4.58
C ALA A 19 7.93 -13.48 -3.03
N GLY A 20 7.07 -12.68 -2.37
CA GLY A 20 6.96 -12.64 -0.91
C GLY A 20 8.07 -11.86 -0.20
N ARG A 21 8.92 -11.13 -0.94
CA ARG A 21 9.98 -10.31 -0.35
C ARG A 21 9.42 -8.96 0.11
N LYS A 22 9.88 -8.51 1.28
CA LYS A 22 9.49 -7.21 1.84
C LYS A 22 9.82 -6.09 0.85
N LEU A 23 8.86 -5.20 0.57
CA LEU A 23 9.08 -3.98 -0.20
C LEU A 23 9.84 -2.94 0.63
N GLY A 24 11.07 -3.26 1.02
CA GLY A 24 11.86 -2.42 1.92
C GLY A 24 12.76 -1.42 1.21
N LYS A 25 13.40 -1.80 0.10
CA LYS A 25 14.50 -1.02 -0.48
C LYS A 25 14.70 -1.16 -2.00
N SER A 26 13.84 -1.88 -2.72
CA SER A 26 13.97 -2.03 -4.17
C SER A 26 12.62 -1.90 -4.87
N LEU A 27 12.45 -0.81 -5.61
CA LEU A 27 11.83 -0.80 -6.95
C LEU A 27 10.40 -1.35 -7.13
N ALA A 28 9.46 -1.15 -6.20
CA ALA A 28 8.02 -1.36 -6.51
C ALA A 28 6.99 -0.66 -5.59
N ALA A 29 7.40 0.17 -4.62
CA ALA A 29 6.43 1.00 -3.92
C ALA A 29 5.89 2.03 -4.93
N LEU A 30 4.58 2.06 -5.15
CA LEU A 30 3.95 3.07 -6.02
C LEU A 30 4.40 4.45 -5.50
N PRO A 31 5.19 5.23 -6.25
CA PRO A 31 5.61 6.54 -5.78
C PRO A 31 4.36 7.38 -5.55
N VAL A 32 4.32 8.10 -4.44
CA VAL A 32 3.26 9.09 -4.21
C VAL A 32 3.62 10.31 -5.04
N ASP A 33 3.02 10.47 -6.20
CA ASP A 33 3.12 11.68 -7.00
C ASP A 33 2.40 12.82 -6.26
N PRO A 34 3.08 13.93 -5.87
CA PRO A 34 2.43 15.05 -5.23
C PRO A 34 1.40 15.76 -6.12
N ALA A 35 1.56 15.68 -7.44
CA ALA A 35 0.63 16.26 -8.41
C ALA A 35 -0.63 15.40 -8.59
N ASP A 36 -0.50 14.07 -8.47
CA ASP A 36 -1.63 13.14 -8.44
C ASP A 36 -1.43 11.98 -7.44
N PRO A 37 -1.74 12.17 -6.15
CA PRO A 37 -1.52 11.15 -5.13
C PRO A 37 -2.62 10.08 -5.11
N ARG A 38 -3.70 10.25 -5.88
CA ARG A 38 -4.90 9.39 -5.80
C ARG A 38 -4.61 7.92 -6.13
N PRO A 39 -3.81 7.57 -7.15
CA PRO A 39 -3.53 6.16 -7.45
C PRO A 39 -2.82 5.45 -6.30
N ALA A 40 -1.85 6.11 -5.67
CA ALA A 40 -1.11 5.57 -4.53
C ALA A 40 -2.01 5.38 -3.30
N LEU A 41 -2.88 6.35 -3.02
CA LEU A 41 -3.83 6.28 -1.90
C LEU A 41 -4.89 5.18 -2.12
N ALA A 42 -5.39 5.03 -3.34
CA ALA A 42 -6.33 3.96 -3.70
C ALA A 42 -5.68 2.58 -3.59
N ALA A 43 -4.41 2.44 -3.98
CA ALA A 43 -3.66 1.20 -3.81
C ALA A 43 -3.45 0.86 -2.33
N ALA A 44 -3.04 1.82 -1.51
CA ALA A 44 -2.88 1.63 -0.06
C ALA A 44 -4.22 1.26 0.60
N TRP A 45 -5.32 1.91 0.22
CA TRP A 45 -6.66 1.61 0.73
C TRP A 45 -7.08 0.16 0.45
N ARG A 46 -6.79 -0.36 -0.74
CA ARG A 46 -7.03 -1.77 -1.11
C ARG A 46 -6.14 -2.73 -0.32
N VAL A 47 -4.86 -2.40 -0.14
CA VAL A 47 -3.94 -3.20 0.70
C VAL A 47 -4.46 -3.32 2.14
N LEU A 48 -5.08 -2.27 2.67
CA LEU A 48 -5.71 -2.25 3.99
C LEU A 48 -7.06 -2.99 4.04
N GLY A 49 -7.48 -3.66 2.96
CA GLY A 49 -8.74 -4.44 2.89
C GLY A 49 -10.01 -3.58 2.88
N GLN A 50 -9.88 -2.28 2.64
CA GLN A 50 -11.00 -1.34 2.74
C GLN A 50 -11.84 -1.31 1.45
N ASP A 51 -13.06 -0.75 1.53
CA ASP A 51 -13.98 -0.67 0.40
C ASP A 51 -13.44 0.26 -0.72
N PRO A 52 -13.13 -0.26 -1.93
CA PRO A 52 -12.57 0.54 -3.03
C PRO A 52 -13.52 1.64 -3.52
N ALA A 53 -14.82 1.58 -3.21
CA ALA A 53 -15.79 2.58 -3.65
C ALA A 53 -15.49 4.00 -3.14
N VAL A 54 -14.71 4.14 -2.06
CA VAL A 54 -14.27 5.46 -1.55
C VAL A 54 -13.44 6.21 -2.60
N TRP A 55 -12.53 5.51 -3.27
CA TRP A 55 -11.60 6.12 -4.23
C TRP A 55 -12.08 6.07 -5.68
N ALA A 56 -13.17 5.36 -5.97
CA ALA A 56 -13.82 5.39 -7.28
C ALA A 56 -14.63 6.67 -7.52
N ARG A 57 -14.90 7.47 -6.47
CA ARG A 57 -15.70 8.68 -6.56
C ARG A 57 -14.87 9.85 -7.12
N PRO A 58 -15.43 10.66 -8.04
CA PRO A 58 -14.84 11.94 -8.39
C PRO A 58 -14.98 12.92 -7.21
N GLY A 59 -14.06 13.88 -7.12
CA GLY A 59 -14.11 14.93 -6.11
C GLY A 59 -12.73 15.46 -5.70
N PRO A 60 -12.69 16.50 -4.85
CA PRO A 60 -11.46 17.00 -4.27
C PRO A 60 -10.78 15.95 -3.37
N LEU A 61 -9.44 15.89 -3.42
CA LEU A 61 -8.66 14.95 -2.60
C LEU A 61 -9.00 15.04 -1.11
N ARG A 62 -9.21 16.26 -0.60
CA ARG A 62 -9.55 16.50 0.81
C ARG A 62 -10.85 15.83 1.23
N ASP A 63 -11.86 15.81 0.36
CA ASP A 63 -13.16 15.21 0.67
C ASP A 63 -13.11 13.69 0.58
N LEU A 64 -12.32 13.16 -0.36
CA LEU A 64 -12.02 11.73 -0.44
C LEU A 64 -11.29 11.25 0.82
N LEU A 65 -10.26 11.97 1.27
CA LEU A 65 -9.53 11.65 2.51
C LEU A 65 -10.44 11.71 3.74
N ARG A 66 -11.33 12.70 3.83
CA ARG A 66 -12.31 12.80 4.91
C ARG A 66 -13.27 11.61 4.93
N THR A 67 -13.73 11.21 3.75
CA THR A 67 -14.61 10.04 3.57
C THR A 67 -13.87 8.75 3.93
N ALA A 68 -12.61 8.61 3.49
CA ALA A 68 -11.76 7.48 3.84
C ALA A 68 -11.56 7.38 5.35
N ALA A 69 -11.19 8.48 6.02
CA ALA A 69 -11.04 8.49 7.47
C ALA A 69 -12.32 8.09 8.22
N ALA A 70 -13.48 8.57 7.77
CA ALA A 70 -14.77 8.23 8.36
C ALA A 70 -15.22 6.77 8.14
N ARG A 71 -14.72 6.12 7.08
CA ARG A 71 -15.09 4.75 6.69
C ARG A 71 -14.02 3.71 6.98
N PHE A 72 -12.89 4.13 7.54
CA PHE A 72 -11.81 3.22 7.88
C PHE A 72 -12.26 2.23 8.94
N ASP A 73 -12.08 0.94 8.65
CA ASP A 73 -12.41 -0.14 9.55
C ASP A 73 -11.17 -1.01 9.80
N MET A 74 -10.66 -0.94 11.03
CA MET A 74 -9.48 -1.71 11.45
C MET A 74 -9.71 -3.22 11.36
N ALA A 75 -10.95 -3.70 11.50
CA ALA A 75 -11.27 -5.13 11.43
C ALA A 75 -11.05 -5.72 10.02
N ARG A 76 -10.98 -4.87 8.99
CA ARG A 76 -10.71 -5.28 7.60
C ARG A 76 -9.23 -5.37 7.27
N VAL A 77 -8.37 -4.84 8.13
CA VAL A 77 -6.93 -4.83 7.90
C VAL A 77 -6.40 -6.26 8.00
N PRO A 78 -5.74 -6.79 6.94
CA PRO A 78 -5.21 -8.15 6.97
C PRO A 78 -4.14 -8.33 8.06
N PRO A 79 -4.12 -9.48 8.76
CA PRO A 79 -3.18 -9.72 9.86
C PRO A 79 -1.76 -10.11 9.40
N GLY A 80 -1.56 -10.35 8.10
CA GLY A 80 -0.32 -10.87 7.53
C GLY A 80 0.16 -10.09 6.32
N PRO A 81 1.27 -10.52 5.69
CA PRO A 81 1.80 -9.88 4.50
C PRO A 81 0.78 -9.86 3.36
N VAL A 82 0.71 -8.74 2.65
CA VAL A 82 -0.20 -8.55 1.51
C VAL A 82 0.63 -8.29 0.26
N ALA A 83 0.34 -9.00 -0.82
CA ALA A 83 0.99 -8.75 -2.11
C ALA A 83 0.60 -7.36 -2.64
N ALA A 84 1.56 -6.61 -3.17
CA ALA A 84 1.28 -5.34 -3.82
C ALA A 84 0.36 -5.56 -5.03
N THR A 85 -0.91 -5.15 -4.91
CA THR A 85 -1.83 -5.08 -6.05
C THR A 85 -1.70 -3.70 -6.69
N GLY A 86 -0.59 -3.52 -7.40
CA GLY A 86 -0.39 -2.44 -8.35
C GLY A 86 0.32 -3.05 -9.55
N THR A 87 -0.27 -2.92 -10.74
CA THR A 87 0.45 -3.20 -11.99
C THR A 87 1.55 -2.16 -12.10
N ALA A 88 2.72 -2.44 -11.53
CA ALA A 88 3.94 -1.79 -11.96
C ALA A 88 4.21 -2.29 -13.41
N PRO A 89 4.59 -1.42 -14.36
CA PRO A 89 5.17 -1.93 -15.59
C PRO A 89 6.35 -2.83 -15.21
N ALA A 90 6.45 -3.98 -15.88
CA ALA A 90 7.54 -4.93 -15.67
C ALA A 90 8.89 -4.16 -15.64
N PRO A 91 9.80 -4.47 -14.72
CA PRO A 91 11.14 -3.91 -14.81
C PRO A 91 11.68 -4.29 -16.19
N ALA A 92 12.03 -3.29 -17.00
CA ALA A 92 12.68 -3.51 -18.30
C ALA A 92 13.82 -4.50 -18.07
N GLY A 93 13.75 -5.64 -18.77
CA GLY A 93 14.65 -6.77 -18.54
C GLY A 93 16.11 -6.31 -18.51
N SER A 94 16.85 -6.77 -17.51
CA SER A 94 18.30 -6.76 -17.60
C SER A 94 18.70 -7.50 -18.87
N PRO A 95 19.57 -6.94 -19.74
CA PRO A 95 20.07 -7.69 -20.87
C PRO A 95 20.85 -8.92 -20.37
N PRO A 96 20.79 -10.06 -21.07
CA PRO A 96 21.65 -11.19 -20.74
C PRO A 96 23.10 -10.72 -20.81
N GLY A 97 23.86 -10.93 -19.73
CA GLY A 97 25.29 -10.67 -19.71
C GLY A 97 26.00 -11.49 -20.79
N PRO A 98 27.14 -11.00 -21.32
CA PRO A 98 27.85 -11.71 -22.37
C PRO A 98 28.32 -13.07 -21.83
N GLY A 99 27.86 -14.15 -22.47
CA GLY A 99 28.37 -15.49 -22.22
C GLY A 99 29.86 -15.50 -22.53
N LEU A 100 30.65 -15.87 -21.54
CA LEU A 100 32.05 -16.22 -21.73
C LEU A 100 32.06 -17.59 -22.44
N GLY A 101 32.32 -17.56 -23.74
CA GLY A 101 32.85 -18.66 -24.53
C GLY A 101 34.34 -18.48 -24.75
#